data_AF-A0AAV9RTJ3-F1
#
_entry.id   AF-A0AAV9RTJ3-F1
#
_cell.length_a   1.000
_cell.length_b   1.000
_cell.length_c   1.000
_cell.angle_alpha   90.00
_cell.angle_beta   90.00
_cell.angle_gamma   90.00
#
_symmetry.space_group_name_H-M   'P 1'
#
loop_
_entity.id
_entity.type
_entity.pdbx_description
1 polymer ?
#
loop_
_entity_poly.entity_id
_entity_poly.type
_entity_poly.pdbx_seq_one_letter_code
_entity_poly.pdbx_strand_id
1 'polypeptide(L)'
;MMKLYGCFAVTVLLSLAKGRRADWRVEKTQLSSIPGNREDDHKSSHQTIVIMEEDPAVIESGSYLFERNSNSSTLVKYHQGALYIIRGGHPISTRSDEIVLVGHGSKGSTEELRLASFGAEEVARFVSSLKTELLIDPTGTIRLISCNLGNDQNFTLKLLQALRSLNVETTLHLHNTLLSVNSDGEIMSRRDGVWRSHDYSSDVIAKLSPTGDLLTRKTFGCSGIIHPKYKGNILYLQSLEWPRHLQMFVPMELRKKYPSIDCLEGLTWSLFFEESEKRRAPDYIPNNNNLKAVWLEVTEESSILLKHISNIQDLLVEIRYCAREEVASDLYYVLNDCIYKIHGKNLSVSLVGKFMRTENGAETELFRQSFGDQQGESSLQELQQGLKASKFNDFCRQTFQFQQCTYNCERWGRYFMAAVFSASVRNFRTFSLFLMSVIGCEVGRSQGTDSPLCTAFVGEDHPMVTDQPWPEHLKRGFYGCTVDNYEMAPQNRQIWLDQVVAKENSLYIKSKQMMDAFNHNDQTELEIFGKIKVMNKYVFSSYLEYFRGTPEGKKLKRGCSPLFYKN
;
A
#
# COMPACT_ATOMS: atom_id res chain seq x y z
N MET A 1 48.60 -50.71 4.85
CA MET A 1 48.67 -49.78 3.71
C MET A 1 47.33 -49.04 3.67
N MET A 2 47.34 -47.70 3.81
CA MET A 2 46.28 -46.67 3.59
C MET A 2 44.79 -47.06 3.78
N LYS A 3 44.07 -46.52 4.79
CA LYS A 3 43.29 -45.25 4.80
C LYS A 3 42.25 -45.20 3.65
N LEU A 4 40.95 -44.90 3.80
CA LEU A 4 40.15 -44.20 4.82
C LEU A 4 38.68 -44.17 4.31
N TYR A 5 37.64 -44.42 5.12
CA TYR A 5 36.51 -43.52 5.51
C TYR A 5 35.22 -44.38 5.48
N GLY A 6 34.21 -44.28 6.33
CA GLY A 6 33.91 -43.40 7.45
C GLY A 6 32.40 -43.57 7.77
N CYS A 7 32.12 -43.78 9.05
CA CYS A 7 30.85 -44.05 9.77
C CYS A 7 29.58 -43.36 9.25
N PHE A 8 28.42 -44.03 9.13
CA PHE A 8 27.49 -44.57 10.16
C PHE A 8 26.74 -43.53 11.01
N ALA A 9 25.46 -43.40 10.63
CA ALA A 9 24.22 -43.25 11.39
C ALA A 9 24.22 -42.64 12.81
N VAL A 10 23.37 -41.63 12.93
CA VAL A 10 22.92 -40.89 14.11
C VAL A 10 21.79 -41.62 14.82
N THR A 11 21.92 -41.87 16.13
CA THR A 11 20.77 -41.82 17.05
C THR A 11 21.18 -41.37 18.47
N VAL A 12 20.63 -40.20 18.82
CA VAL A 12 20.20 -39.66 20.13
C VAL A 12 20.63 -40.36 21.42
N LEU A 13 21.29 -39.59 22.30
CA LEU A 13 21.18 -39.73 23.75
C LEU A 13 21.11 -38.34 24.41
N LEU A 14 20.05 -38.17 25.21
CA LEU A 14 19.72 -37.00 26.03
C LEU A 14 20.82 -36.70 27.05
N SER A 15 21.23 -35.44 27.14
CA SER A 15 21.87 -34.91 28.36
C SER A 15 21.32 -33.54 28.72
N LEU A 16 20.68 -33.48 29.88
CA LEU A 16 20.27 -32.30 30.61
C LEU A 16 21.41 -31.29 30.75
N ALA A 17 21.22 -30.07 30.25
CA ALA A 17 22.06 -28.92 30.60
C ALA A 17 21.20 -27.86 31.30
N LYS A 18 21.52 -27.67 32.57
CA LYS A 18 20.96 -26.70 33.52
C LYS A 18 20.84 -25.29 32.94
N GLY A 19 19.71 -24.65 33.21
CA GLY A 19 19.46 -23.26 32.89
C GLY A 19 20.49 -22.31 33.50
N ARG A 20 21.01 -21.41 32.67
CA ARG A 20 21.59 -20.14 33.11
C ARG A 20 20.47 -19.11 33.13
N ARG A 21 19.97 -18.79 34.33
CA ARG A 21 19.17 -17.59 34.57
C ARG A 21 20.04 -16.38 34.23
N ALA A 22 19.53 -15.50 33.35
CA ALA A 22 20.03 -14.15 33.24
C ALA A 22 19.79 -13.45 34.58
N ASP A 23 20.88 -13.01 35.20
CA ASP A 23 20.90 -12.41 36.53
C ASP A 23 20.42 -10.96 36.40
N TRP A 24 19.23 -10.68 36.92
CA TRP A 24 18.62 -9.35 36.90
C TRP A 24 19.21 -8.50 38.03
N ARG A 25 19.96 -7.43 37.71
CA ARG A 25 20.25 -6.37 38.69
C ARG A 25 19.36 -5.17 38.44
N VAL A 26 18.39 -5.00 39.33
CA VAL A 26 17.55 -3.79 39.44
C VAL A 26 18.24 -2.84 40.40
N GLU A 27 18.76 -1.73 39.89
CA GLU A 27 19.17 -0.61 40.72
C GLU A 27 17.97 0.33 40.89
N LYS A 28 17.36 0.33 42.08
CA LYS A 28 16.30 1.26 42.46
C LYS A 28 16.94 2.54 42.97
N THR A 29 16.72 3.66 42.28
CA THR A 29 16.94 4.99 42.85
C THR A 29 15.58 5.63 43.09
N GLN A 30 15.29 6.00 44.35
CA GLN A 30 14.09 6.72 44.73
C GLN A 30 14.12 8.13 44.14
N LEU A 31 13.07 8.51 43.43
CA LEU A 31 12.84 9.86 42.93
C LEU A 31 12.10 10.65 44.01
N SER A 32 12.75 11.64 44.63
CA SER A 32 12.08 12.62 45.49
C SER A 32 12.00 13.98 44.78
N SER A 33 10.76 14.46 44.65
CA SER A 33 10.27 15.85 44.47
C SER A 33 10.66 16.65 43.20
N ILE A 34 9.62 17.15 42.53
CA ILE A 34 9.55 18.21 41.49
C ILE A 34 8.98 19.49 42.18
N PRO A 35 9.08 20.74 41.67
CA PRO A 35 9.88 21.32 40.58
C PRO A 35 10.70 22.56 41.01
N GLY A 36 11.73 22.91 40.24
CA GLY A 36 12.29 24.25 40.24
C GLY A 36 13.06 24.49 38.95
N ASN A 37 12.64 25.51 38.20
CA ASN A 37 13.26 26.00 36.97
C ASN A 37 14.79 25.96 37.03
N ARG A 38 15.39 25.20 36.13
CA ARG A 38 16.77 25.39 35.66
C ARG A 38 16.71 25.51 34.15
N GLU A 39 16.18 26.64 33.68
CA GLU A 39 16.73 27.25 32.46
C GLU A 39 18.13 27.77 32.79
N ASP A 40 19.00 27.73 31.79
CA ASP A 40 20.42 28.12 31.80
C ASP A 40 21.41 27.20 32.53
N ASP A 41 21.72 26.04 31.91
CA ASP A 41 23.13 25.66 31.64
C ASP A 41 23.29 24.52 30.59
N HIS A 42 22.49 24.50 29.51
CA HIS A 42 22.72 23.56 28.41
C HIS A 42 23.50 24.27 27.30
N LYS A 43 24.80 23.92 27.16
CA LYS A 43 25.51 24.03 25.87
C LYS A 43 24.54 23.63 24.75
N SER A 44 24.30 24.53 23.80
CA SER A 44 23.35 24.32 22.70
C SER A 44 23.69 23.06 21.92
N SER A 45 22.95 21.98 22.15
CA SER A 45 23.14 20.72 21.43
C SER A 45 22.56 20.85 20.03
N HIS A 46 23.41 20.82 19.00
CA HIS A 46 22.98 20.96 17.61
C HIS A 46 22.45 19.63 17.04
N GLN A 47 21.26 19.68 16.44
CA GLN A 47 20.56 18.54 15.86
C GLN A 47 20.71 18.53 14.34
N THR A 48 21.05 17.38 13.75
CA THR A 48 20.97 17.19 12.30
C THR A 48 19.81 16.28 11.97
N ILE A 49 18.79 16.80 11.29
CA ILE A 49 17.61 16.04 10.85
C ILE A 49 17.81 15.64 9.40
N VAL A 50 17.69 14.35 9.11
CA VAL A 50 17.88 13.81 7.77
C VAL A 50 16.61 13.15 7.28
N ILE A 51 16.02 13.70 6.22
CA ILE A 51 14.94 13.12 5.43
C ILE A 51 15.57 12.04 4.54
N MET A 52 15.25 10.77 4.81
CA MET A 52 15.87 9.64 4.11
C MET A 52 15.11 9.17 2.86
N GLU A 53 13.87 9.61 2.68
CA GLU A 53 12.98 9.20 1.58
C GLU A 53 12.20 10.37 0.99
N GLU A 54 11.82 10.22 -0.28
CA GLU A 54 10.96 11.15 -1.03
C GLU A 54 9.47 10.85 -0.82
N ASP A 55 9.06 10.60 0.42
CA ASP A 55 7.65 10.39 0.77
C ASP A 55 7.10 11.65 1.48
N PRO A 56 5.89 12.12 1.14
CA PRO A 56 5.28 13.29 1.78
C PRO A 56 5.22 13.20 3.31
N ALA A 57 4.90 12.05 3.88
CA ALA A 57 4.82 11.87 5.34
C ALA A 57 6.20 12.01 6.00
N VAL A 58 7.26 11.52 5.35
CA VAL A 58 8.64 11.63 5.83
C VAL A 58 9.14 13.07 5.71
N ILE A 59 8.87 13.73 4.58
CA ILE A 59 9.26 15.13 4.33
C ILE A 59 8.56 16.07 5.32
N GLU A 60 7.25 15.91 5.51
CA GLU A 60 6.47 16.69 6.48
C GLU A 60 6.99 16.47 7.90
N SER A 61 7.22 15.21 8.29
CA SER A 61 7.72 14.87 9.61
C SER A 61 9.10 15.47 9.87
N GLY A 62 10.03 15.38 8.92
CA GLY A 62 11.34 16.01 9.01
C GLY A 62 11.26 17.54 9.10
N SER A 63 10.33 18.14 8.34
CA SER A 63 10.09 19.59 8.37
C SER A 63 9.52 20.04 9.72
N TYR A 64 8.50 19.37 10.25
CA TYR A 64 7.92 19.72 11.55
C TYR A 64 8.92 19.53 12.71
N LEU A 65 9.75 18.49 12.66
CA LEU A 65 10.85 18.33 13.62
C LEU A 65 11.84 19.48 13.56
N PHE A 66 12.15 20.00 12.36
CA PHE A 66 13.03 21.14 12.17
C PHE A 66 12.40 22.42 12.72
N GLU A 67 11.15 22.71 12.39
CA GLU A 67 10.46 23.94 12.82
C GLU A 67 10.37 24.06 14.35
N ARG A 68 10.26 22.93 15.06
CA ARG A 68 10.25 22.90 16.52
C ARG A 68 11.49 23.52 17.16
N ASN A 69 12.66 23.34 16.55
CA ASN A 69 13.96 23.83 17.07
C ASN A 69 14.83 24.40 15.93
N SER A 70 14.28 25.30 15.12
CA SER A 70 14.93 25.78 13.88
C SER A 70 16.30 26.44 14.09
N ASN A 71 16.50 27.08 15.24
CA ASN A 71 17.74 27.81 15.58
C ASN A 71 18.91 26.88 15.94
N SER A 72 18.64 25.62 16.26
CA SER A 72 19.64 24.63 16.68
C SER A 72 19.57 23.35 15.85
N SER A 73 19.00 23.44 14.66
CA SER A 73 18.80 22.30 13.76
C SER A 73 19.32 22.57 12.36
N THR A 74 19.82 21.54 11.70
CA THR A 74 20.05 21.54 10.24
C THR A 74 19.14 20.49 9.62
N LEU A 75 18.38 20.86 8.60
CA LEU A 75 17.55 19.94 7.83
C LEU A 75 18.28 19.54 6.55
N VAL A 76 18.52 18.24 6.43
CA VAL A 76 19.21 17.58 5.34
C VAL A 76 18.25 16.61 4.66
N LYS A 77 18.43 16.43 3.36
CA LYS A 77 17.70 15.45 2.57
C LYS A 77 18.65 14.58 1.79
N TYR A 78 18.40 13.29 1.85
CA TYR A 78 19.11 12.30 1.04
C TYR A 78 18.36 12.06 -0.27
N HIS A 79 19.05 12.23 -1.39
CA HIS A 79 18.49 11.99 -2.71
C HIS A 79 19.55 11.42 -3.66
N GLN A 80 19.24 10.29 -4.30
CA GLN A 80 20.10 9.65 -5.32
C GLN A 80 21.57 9.48 -4.89
N GLY A 81 21.81 9.08 -3.63
CA GLY A 81 23.17 8.86 -3.15
C GLY A 81 23.90 10.10 -2.64
N ALA A 82 23.26 11.27 -2.63
CA ALA A 82 23.85 12.52 -2.17
C ALA A 82 23.00 13.21 -1.10
N LEU A 83 23.67 13.98 -0.23
CA LEU A 83 23.04 14.78 0.83
C LEU A 83 22.93 16.25 0.43
N TYR A 84 21.74 16.81 0.64
CA TYR A 84 21.42 18.20 0.33
C TYR A 84 20.91 18.90 1.59
N ILE A 85 21.57 19.99 2.01
CA ILE A 85 21.05 20.85 3.07
C ILE A 85 19.89 21.66 2.49
N ILE A 86 18.70 21.55 3.08
CA ILE A 86 17.51 22.29 2.62
C ILE A 86 17.28 23.52 3.48
N ARG A 87 17.44 23.41 4.81
CA ARG A 87 17.21 24.50 5.77
C ARG A 87 18.23 24.43 6.90
N GLY A 88 18.49 25.57 7.52
CA GLY A 88 19.52 25.74 8.55
C GLY A 88 20.91 26.00 7.97
N GLY A 89 21.80 26.54 8.81
CA GLY A 89 23.20 26.80 8.44
C GLY A 89 24.04 25.51 8.42
N HIS A 90 25.23 25.58 7.80
CA HIS A 90 26.25 24.56 8.04
C HIS A 90 26.55 24.49 9.55
N PRO A 91 26.72 23.30 10.13
CA PRO A 91 27.01 23.16 11.56
C PRO A 91 28.21 24.05 11.92
N ILE A 92 27.99 25.11 12.70
CA ILE A 92 29.05 26.02 13.16
C ILE A 92 30.02 25.27 14.09
N SER A 93 29.54 24.18 14.70
CA SER A 93 30.31 23.19 15.42
C SER A 93 30.44 21.92 14.58
N THR A 94 31.66 21.40 14.45
CA THR A 94 31.98 20.09 13.83
C THR A 94 31.42 18.89 14.62
N ARG A 95 30.56 19.14 15.62
CA ARG A 95 29.89 18.13 16.46
C ARG A 95 28.39 18.36 16.40
N SER A 96 27.66 17.38 15.88
CA SER A 96 26.23 17.26 16.10
C SER A 96 26.04 16.33 17.29
N ASP A 97 25.43 16.83 18.36
CA ASP A 97 25.18 16.02 19.55
C ASP A 97 24.05 15.00 19.31
N GLU A 98 23.22 15.23 18.29
CA GLU A 98 22.13 14.36 17.89
C GLU A 98 21.91 14.32 16.37
N ILE A 99 21.91 13.11 15.80
CA ILE A 99 21.52 12.84 14.42
C ILE A 99 20.13 12.21 14.44
N VAL A 100 19.19 12.77 13.69
CA VAL A 100 17.82 12.29 13.60
C VAL A 100 17.56 11.81 12.18
N LEU A 101 17.40 10.50 12.03
CA LEU A 101 17.07 9.87 10.76
C LEU A 101 15.57 9.66 10.68
N VAL A 102 14.92 10.29 9.69
CA VAL A 102 13.47 10.22 9.47
C VAL A 102 13.19 9.40 8.23
N GLY A 103 12.42 8.33 8.40
CA GLY A 103 12.07 7.42 7.32
C GLY A 103 11.06 6.36 7.75
N HIS A 104 10.41 5.74 6.78
CA HIS A 104 9.49 4.66 7.04
C HIS A 104 10.20 3.43 7.59
N GLY A 105 9.55 2.81 8.58
CA GLY A 105 9.90 1.46 9.01
C GLY A 105 9.25 0.46 8.05
N SER A 106 10.00 -0.50 7.56
CA SER A 106 9.50 -1.55 6.65
C SER A 106 10.13 -2.90 6.96
N LYS A 107 9.51 -3.98 6.46
CA LYS A 107 10.12 -5.32 6.41
C LYS A 107 10.61 -5.58 4.99
N GLY A 108 11.85 -6.03 4.87
CA GLY A 108 12.41 -6.47 3.59
C GLY A 108 11.92 -7.87 3.19
N SER A 109 12.30 -8.29 1.98
CA SER A 109 12.00 -9.61 1.42
C SER A 109 12.52 -10.79 2.27
N THR A 110 13.44 -10.57 3.19
CA THR A 110 13.99 -11.56 4.13
C THR A 110 13.37 -11.49 5.52
N GLU A 111 12.27 -10.74 5.69
CA GLU A 111 11.66 -10.35 6.98
C GLU A 111 12.52 -9.42 7.86
N GLU A 112 13.71 -9.04 7.40
CA GLU A 112 14.57 -8.10 8.12
C GLU A 112 13.99 -6.69 8.12
N LEU A 113 13.97 -6.02 9.27
CA LEU A 113 13.54 -4.63 9.34
C LEU A 113 14.50 -3.70 8.59
N ARG A 114 13.93 -2.63 8.02
CA ARG A 114 14.62 -1.62 7.24
C ARG A 114 14.12 -0.23 7.62
N LEU A 115 15.05 0.73 7.63
CA LEU A 115 14.75 2.16 7.73
C LEU A 115 14.91 2.74 6.34
N ALA A 116 13.87 3.35 5.78
CA ALA A 116 13.96 3.94 4.45
C ALA A 116 14.44 2.98 3.35
N SER A 117 13.95 1.73 3.41
CA SER A 117 14.41 0.61 2.58
C SER A 117 15.87 0.18 2.79
N PHE A 118 16.64 0.84 3.66
CA PHE A 118 18.01 0.48 4.01
C PHE A 118 18.05 -0.54 5.14
N GLY A 119 18.84 -1.59 4.95
CA GLY A 119 19.20 -2.52 6.01
C GLY A 119 20.15 -1.88 7.04
N ALA A 120 20.36 -2.56 8.16
CA ALA A 120 21.19 -2.07 9.27
C ALA A 120 22.61 -1.63 8.84
N GLU A 121 23.28 -2.43 8.01
CA GLU A 121 24.64 -2.11 7.54
C GLU A 121 24.66 -0.93 6.56
N GLU A 122 23.60 -0.76 5.76
CA GLU A 122 23.47 0.36 4.82
C GLU A 122 23.22 1.66 5.58
N VAL A 123 22.36 1.62 6.60
CA VAL A 123 22.16 2.76 7.52
C VAL A 123 23.47 3.13 8.21
N ALA A 124 24.28 2.16 8.65
CA ALA A 124 25.58 2.45 9.25
C ALA A 124 26.55 3.15 8.28
N ARG A 125 26.61 2.67 7.02
CA ARG A 125 27.40 3.30 5.96
C ARG A 125 26.91 4.72 5.66
N PHE A 126 25.60 4.91 5.62
CA PHE A 126 24.98 6.22 5.44
C PHE A 126 25.35 7.19 6.59
N VAL A 127 25.21 6.76 7.84
CA VAL A 127 25.61 7.58 9.01
C VAL A 127 27.09 7.93 8.94
N SER A 128 27.93 6.99 8.53
CA SER A 128 29.37 7.24 8.36
C SER A 128 29.66 8.28 7.27
N SER A 129 28.86 8.32 6.19
CA SER A 129 29.06 9.30 5.11
C SER A 129 28.73 10.73 5.54
N LEU A 130 27.88 10.94 6.55
CA LEU A 130 27.62 12.27 7.15
C LEU A 130 28.91 12.93 7.65
N LYS A 131 29.86 12.13 8.16
CA LYS A 131 31.16 12.61 8.63
C LYS A 131 32.04 13.13 7.51
N THR A 132 31.97 12.51 6.33
CA THR A 132 32.79 12.90 5.18
C THR A 132 32.14 13.96 4.32
N GLU A 133 30.82 13.89 4.11
CA GLU A 133 30.07 14.79 3.21
C GLU A 133 29.68 16.11 3.88
N LEU A 134 29.35 16.07 5.17
CA LEU A 134 28.86 17.23 5.92
C LEU A 134 29.76 17.64 7.09
N LEU A 135 30.89 16.94 7.29
CA LEU A 135 31.84 17.17 8.40
C LEU A 135 31.18 17.05 9.79
N ILE A 136 30.14 16.21 9.91
CA ILE A 136 29.39 15.97 11.15
C ILE A 136 29.99 14.78 11.88
N ASP A 137 30.49 14.95 13.11
CA ASP A 137 30.95 13.82 13.92
C ASP A 137 29.77 13.11 14.61
N PRO A 138 29.47 11.84 14.28
CA PRO A 138 28.29 11.11 14.77
C PRO A 138 28.51 10.48 16.16
N THR A 139 29.25 11.15 17.05
CA THR A 139 29.67 10.60 18.34
C THR A 139 28.64 10.77 19.46
N GLY A 140 27.50 11.41 19.15
CA GLY A 140 26.38 11.64 20.06
C GLY A 140 25.29 10.58 19.97
N THR A 141 24.03 11.00 20.05
CA THR A 141 22.84 10.12 19.94
C THR A 141 22.40 10.03 18.48
N ILE A 142 22.00 8.83 18.03
CA ILE A 142 21.29 8.67 16.76
C ILE A 142 19.84 8.28 17.06
N ARG A 143 18.89 9.14 16.71
CA ARG A 143 17.46 8.88 16.84
C ARG A 143 16.89 8.43 15.49
N LEU A 144 16.23 7.28 15.50
CA LEU A 144 15.53 6.73 14.34
C LEU A 144 14.03 7.02 14.49
N ILE A 145 13.55 8.04 13.78
CA ILE A 145 12.13 8.41 13.75
C ILE A 145 11.45 7.54 12.69
N SER A 146 11.01 6.37 13.15
CA SER A 146 10.50 5.31 12.29
C SER A 146 9.63 4.34 13.09
N CYS A 147 8.61 3.77 12.46
CA CYS A 147 7.71 2.83 13.13
C CYS A 147 8.39 1.49 13.44
N ASN A 148 8.14 0.96 14.63
CA ASN A 148 8.42 -0.43 15.04
C ASN A 148 9.88 -0.93 15.00
N LEU A 149 10.88 -0.12 14.63
CA LEU A 149 12.28 -0.56 14.59
C LEU A 149 12.80 -1.03 15.96
N GLY A 150 12.30 -0.45 17.05
CA GLY A 150 12.65 -0.83 18.42
C GLY A 150 12.14 -2.22 18.86
N ASN A 151 11.34 -2.89 18.03
CA ASN A 151 10.90 -4.27 18.27
C ASN A 151 11.92 -5.32 17.79
N ASP A 152 12.88 -4.95 16.94
CA ASP A 152 13.83 -5.89 16.35
C ASP A 152 15.23 -5.72 16.96
N GLN A 153 15.57 -6.64 17.86
CA GLN A 153 16.89 -6.68 18.49
C GLN A 153 17.98 -7.06 17.50
N ASN A 154 17.70 -7.84 16.45
CA ASN A 154 18.69 -8.24 15.46
C ASN A 154 19.08 -7.06 14.58
N PHE A 155 18.10 -6.29 14.07
CA PHE A 155 18.36 -5.05 13.34
C PHE A 155 19.19 -4.09 14.18
N THR A 156 18.77 -3.87 15.43
CA THR A 156 19.44 -2.95 16.37
C THR A 156 20.89 -3.38 16.65
N LEU A 157 21.11 -4.68 16.90
CA LEU A 157 22.44 -5.24 17.13
C LEU A 157 23.33 -5.08 15.88
N LYS A 158 22.84 -5.49 14.71
CA LYS A 158 23.58 -5.38 13.43
C LYS A 158 23.97 -3.94 13.14
N LEU A 159 23.06 -2.98 13.35
CA LEU A 159 23.31 -1.56 13.10
C LEU A 159 24.42 -1.04 14.01
N LEU A 160 24.32 -1.28 15.32
CA LEU A 160 25.33 -0.86 16.26
C LEU A 160 26.70 -1.52 16.01
N GLN A 161 26.73 -2.80 15.65
CA GLN A 161 27.98 -3.50 15.31
C GLN A 161 28.62 -2.91 14.04
N ALA A 162 27.83 -2.65 13.01
CA ALA A 162 28.28 -2.02 11.78
C ALA A 162 28.80 -0.59 12.05
N LEU A 163 28.09 0.21 12.85
CA LEU A 163 28.54 1.54 13.29
C LEU A 163 29.88 1.48 14.02
N ARG A 164 30.03 0.56 14.99
CA ARG A 164 31.30 0.36 15.71
C ARG A 164 32.44 -0.03 14.76
N SER A 165 32.17 -0.88 13.76
CA SER A 165 33.16 -1.27 12.76
C SER A 165 33.62 -0.09 11.87
N LEU A 166 32.78 0.95 11.78
CA LEU A 166 33.06 2.21 11.09
C LEU A 166 33.57 3.30 12.06
N ASN A 167 34.01 2.93 13.27
CA ASN A 167 34.49 3.81 14.33
C ASN A 167 33.45 4.85 14.80
N VAL A 168 32.16 4.48 14.79
CA VAL A 168 31.06 5.27 15.36
C VAL A 168 30.54 4.57 16.61
N GLU A 169 30.93 5.08 17.79
CA GLU A 169 30.34 4.67 19.05
C GLU A 169 29.21 5.63 19.44
N THR A 170 28.00 5.10 19.59
CA THR A 170 26.79 5.91 19.75
C THR A 170 25.73 5.17 20.56
N THR A 171 24.70 5.90 20.98
CA THR A 171 23.46 5.37 21.53
C THR A 171 22.34 5.56 20.51
N LEU A 172 21.59 4.50 20.24
CA LEU A 172 20.40 4.56 19.40
C LEU A 172 19.15 4.85 20.22
N HIS A 173 18.30 5.75 19.72
CA HIS A 173 16.94 5.96 20.18
C HIS A 173 15.98 5.50 19.10
N LEU A 174 15.15 4.50 19.40
CA LEU A 174 14.17 3.90 18.48
C LEU A 174 12.79 3.90 19.13
N HIS A 175 11.76 3.60 18.34
CA HIS A 175 10.41 3.40 18.86
C HIS A 175 9.85 2.01 18.54
N ASN A 176 9.02 1.49 19.43
CA ASN A 176 8.43 0.15 19.37
C ASN A 176 6.95 0.14 18.92
N THR A 177 6.41 1.28 18.49
CA THR A 177 5.03 1.44 18.04
C THR A 177 4.97 2.14 16.67
N LEU A 178 3.74 2.34 16.18
CA LEU A 178 3.49 3.25 15.07
C LEU A 178 3.73 4.70 15.50
N LEU A 179 4.34 5.48 14.62
CA LEU A 179 4.72 6.87 14.82
C LEU A 179 4.13 7.77 13.74
N SER A 180 3.96 9.03 14.11
CA SER A 180 3.71 10.17 13.24
C SER A 180 4.34 11.40 13.90
N VAL A 181 4.54 12.48 13.16
CA VAL A 181 4.92 13.78 13.73
C VAL A 181 3.79 14.78 13.45
N ASN A 182 3.37 15.53 14.46
CA ASN A 182 2.33 16.57 14.27
C ASN A 182 2.95 17.90 13.79
N SER A 183 2.11 18.88 13.49
CA SER A 183 2.54 20.21 13.01
C SER A 183 3.43 20.96 13.99
N ASP A 184 3.39 20.61 15.28
CA ASP A 184 4.20 21.24 16.34
C ASP A 184 5.55 20.53 16.54
N GLY A 185 5.86 19.52 15.71
CA GLY A 185 7.08 18.72 15.82
C GLY A 185 7.08 17.77 17.02
N GLU A 186 5.91 17.43 17.57
CA GLU A 186 5.77 16.39 18.58
C GLU A 186 5.71 15.01 17.93
N ILE A 187 6.46 14.05 18.49
CA ILE A 187 6.38 12.65 18.10
C ILE A 187 5.10 12.07 18.71
N MET A 188 4.23 11.61 17.83
CA MET A 188 2.95 10.99 18.15
C MET A 188 3.12 9.48 18.01
N SER A 189 2.77 8.72 19.04
CA SER A 189 2.75 7.27 18.99
C SER A 189 1.31 6.74 18.95
N ARG A 190 1.07 5.63 18.27
CA ARG A 190 -0.25 4.97 18.23
C ARG A 190 -0.19 3.62 18.91
N ARG A 191 -1.07 3.42 19.89
CA ARG A 191 -1.32 2.13 20.55
C ARG A 191 -2.82 1.93 20.74
N ASP A 192 -3.31 0.72 20.50
CA ASP A 192 -4.74 0.38 20.64
C ASP A 192 -5.67 1.33 19.86
N GLY A 193 -5.24 1.72 18.66
CA GLY A 193 -5.98 2.62 17.78
C GLY A 193 -5.89 4.12 18.13
N VAL A 194 -5.33 4.49 19.28
CA VAL A 194 -5.33 5.86 19.81
C VAL A 194 -3.94 6.50 19.73
N TRP A 195 -3.91 7.77 19.28
CA TRP A 195 -2.70 8.59 19.21
C TRP A 195 -2.37 9.27 20.54
N ARG A 196 -1.09 9.30 20.89
CA ARG A 196 -0.56 9.88 22.12
C ARG A 196 0.68 10.71 21.85
N SER A 197 0.80 11.89 22.47
CA SER A 197 2.08 12.62 22.55
C SER A 197 2.74 12.34 23.89
N HIS A 198 4.07 12.45 23.98
CA HIS A 198 4.85 12.18 25.19
C HIS A 198 4.68 10.75 25.76
N ASP A 199 4.46 9.75 24.90
CA ASP A 199 4.40 8.34 25.30
C ASP A 199 5.81 7.73 25.38
N TYR A 200 6.45 7.90 26.53
CA TYR A 200 7.78 7.34 26.79
C TYR A 200 7.80 5.81 26.75
N SER A 201 6.66 5.12 26.88
CA SER A 201 6.62 3.66 26.79
C SER A 201 6.89 3.14 25.37
N SER A 202 6.81 4.03 24.37
CA SER A 202 7.18 3.73 23.00
C SER A 202 8.70 3.73 22.76
N ASP A 203 9.47 4.39 23.64
CA ASP A 203 10.89 4.62 23.45
C ASP A 203 11.75 3.40 23.83
N VAL A 204 12.71 3.09 22.96
CA VAL A 204 13.73 2.05 23.14
C VAL A 204 15.10 2.69 22.96
N ILE A 205 15.91 2.66 24.02
CA ILE A 205 17.29 3.14 24.00
C ILE A 205 18.21 1.93 23.90
N ALA A 206 19.12 1.91 22.94
CA ALA A 206 20.02 0.79 22.70
C ALA A 206 21.47 1.24 22.52
N LYS A 207 22.41 0.48 23.08
CA LYS A 207 23.85 0.67 22.89
C LYS A 207 24.58 -0.66 22.99
N LEU A 208 25.83 -0.71 22.54
CA LEU A 208 26.69 -1.88 22.77
C LEU A 208 27.48 -1.72 24.07
N SER A 209 27.63 -2.83 24.80
CA SER A 209 28.61 -2.93 25.87
C SER A 209 30.05 -2.88 25.30
N PRO A 210 31.07 -2.70 26.17
CA PRO A 210 32.47 -2.87 25.76
C PRO A 210 32.78 -4.25 25.19
N THR A 211 32.06 -5.29 25.63
CA THR A 211 32.20 -6.68 25.15
C THR A 211 31.47 -6.94 23.82
N GLY A 212 30.64 -6.01 23.34
CA GLY A 212 29.88 -6.16 22.10
C GLY A 212 28.47 -6.73 22.27
N ASP A 213 28.00 -6.84 23.51
CA ASP A 213 26.64 -7.26 23.81
C ASP A 213 25.65 -6.10 23.68
N LEU A 214 24.44 -6.37 23.20
CA LEU A 214 23.38 -5.37 23.09
C LEU A 214 22.80 -5.06 24.48
N LEU A 215 22.87 -3.79 24.87
CA LEU A 215 22.23 -3.25 26.06
C LEU A 215 21.02 -2.42 25.64
N THR A 216 19.81 -2.92 25.92
CA THR A 216 18.56 -2.19 25.66
C THR A 216 17.93 -1.72 26.96
N ARG A 217 17.50 -0.46 27.01
CA ARG A 217 16.65 0.10 28.05
C ARG A 217 15.33 0.52 27.43
N LYS A 218 14.23 -0.07 27.88
CA LYS A 218 12.89 0.44 27.61
C LYS A 218 12.58 1.51 28.64
N THR A 219 12.09 2.66 28.19
CA THR A 219 11.70 3.73 29.11
C THR A 219 10.34 3.36 29.69
N PHE A 220 10.29 3.09 30.99
CA PHE A 220 9.02 2.92 31.70
C PHE A 220 8.51 4.32 32.06
N GLY A 221 7.40 4.75 31.48
CA GLY A 221 6.84 6.09 31.69
C GLY A 221 5.34 6.15 31.43
N CYS A 222 4.74 7.31 31.73
CA CYS A 222 3.31 7.57 31.53
C CYS A 222 2.90 7.36 30.08
N SER A 223 1.68 6.86 29.84
CA SER A 223 1.09 6.59 28.53
C SER A 223 0.78 7.85 27.70
N GLY A 224 1.47 8.97 27.95
CA GLY A 224 1.30 10.22 27.22
C GLY A 224 -0.09 10.87 27.32
N ILE A 225 -0.28 11.95 26.57
CA ILE A 225 -1.55 12.66 26.41
C ILE A 225 -2.26 12.13 25.17
N ILE A 226 -3.54 11.78 25.28
CA ILE A 226 -4.34 11.22 24.17
C ILE A 226 -4.87 12.32 23.24
N HIS A 227 -4.76 12.10 21.93
CA HIS A 227 -5.23 12.99 20.87
C HIS A 227 -6.25 12.29 19.95
N PRO A 228 -7.55 12.29 20.31
CA PRO A 228 -8.55 11.48 19.61
C PRO A 228 -8.92 12.01 18.22
N LYS A 229 -8.70 13.29 17.96
CA LYS A 229 -9.01 13.93 16.66
C LYS A 229 -7.83 13.92 15.70
N TYR A 230 -6.63 13.57 16.17
CA TYR A 230 -5.44 13.50 15.34
C TYR A 230 -5.50 12.24 14.48
N LYS A 231 -5.37 12.38 13.16
CA LYS A 231 -5.40 11.25 12.22
C LYS A 231 -3.99 10.71 11.93
N GLY A 232 -2.97 11.57 11.99
CA GLY A 232 -1.55 11.23 11.77
C GLY A 232 -1.20 10.83 10.34
N ASN A 233 0.06 11.00 9.98
CA ASN A 233 0.68 10.45 8.78
C ASN A 233 1.72 9.42 9.24
N ILE A 234 1.38 8.13 9.13
CA ILE A 234 2.14 7.05 9.78
C ILE A 234 3.49 6.84 9.09
N LEU A 235 4.58 6.84 9.85
CA LEU A 235 5.94 6.56 9.37
C LEU A 235 6.25 5.05 9.25
N TYR A 236 5.26 4.29 8.77
CA TYR A 236 5.35 2.86 8.54
C TYR A 236 5.02 2.64 7.08
N LEU A 237 5.96 2.06 6.34
CA LEU A 237 5.64 1.52 5.04
C LEU A 237 5.00 0.16 5.33
N GLN A 238 3.68 0.14 5.47
CA GLN A 238 2.97 -1.11 5.18
C GLN A 238 3.04 -1.27 3.66
N SER A 239 4.18 -1.74 3.16
CA SER A 239 4.08 -2.62 2.02
C SER A 239 3.21 -3.76 2.55
N LEU A 240 1.92 -3.82 2.20
CA LEU A 240 1.26 -5.11 2.16
C LEU A 240 2.16 -5.90 1.21
N GLU A 241 3.11 -6.64 1.77
CA GLU A 241 3.86 -7.60 0.99
C GLU A 241 2.80 -8.46 0.36
N TRP A 242 2.79 -8.42 -0.97
CA TRP A 242 1.89 -9.25 -1.72
C TRP A 242 2.10 -10.68 -1.24
N PRO A 243 1.01 -11.41 -0.98
CA PRO A 243 1.13 -12.71 -0.36
C PRO A 243 2.06 -13.57 -1.23
N ARG A 244 3.15 -14.04 -0.60
CA ARG A 244 4.25 -14.71 -1.29
C ARG A 244 3.88 -16.13 -1.74
N HIS A 245 2.75 -16.62 -1.26
CA HIS A 245 2.23 -17.96 -1.50
C HIS A 245 0.73 -17.86 -1.77
N LEU A 246 0.24 -18.77 -2.59
CA LEU A 246 -1.17 -18.89 -2.94
C LEU A 246 -1.98 -19.19 -1.68
N GLN A 247 -3.07 -18.45 -1.46
CA GLN A 247 -3.95 -18.60 -0.30
C GLN A 247 -5.38 -18.13 -0.60
N MET A 248 -6.33 -18.55 0.23
CA MET A 248 -7.72 -18.09 0.17
C MET A 248 -7.89 -16.88 1.09
N PHE A 249 -8.61 -15.85 0.65
CA PHE A 249 -8.82 -14.62 1.42
C PHE A 249 -10.25 -14.49 1.94
N VAL A 250 -11.22 -15.10 1.26
CA VAL A 250 -12.59 -15.13 1.74
C VAL A 250 -12.71 -16.12 2.91
N PRO A 251 -13.32 -15.71 4.04
CA PRO A 251 -13.52 -16.58 5.20
C PRO A 251 -14.19 -17.91 4.84
N MET A 252 -13.79 -18.97 5.54
CA MET A 252 -14.27 -20.33 5.26
C MET A 252 -15.80 -20.45 5.35
N GLU A 253 -16.41 -19.71 6.26
CA GLU A 253 -17.86 -19.65 6.51
C GLU A 253 -18.58 -19.16 5.26
N LEU A 254 -18.08 -18.07 4.67
CA LEU A 254 -18.62 -17.49 3.45
C LEU A 254 -18.31 -18.36 2.23
N ARG A 255 -17.15 -19.03 2.16
CA ARG A 255 -16.84 -19.99 1.09
C ARG A 255 -17.74 -21.22 1.11
N LYS A 256 -18.16 -21.68 2.29
CA LYS A 256 -19.17 -22.75 2.44
C LYS A 256 -20.53 -22.29 1.93
N LYS A 257 -20.92 -21.04 2.23
CA LYS A 257 -22.19 -20.44 1.80
C LYS A 257 -22.21 -20.12 0.29
N TYR A 258 -21.08 -19.67 -0.26
CA TYR A 258 -20.92 -19.18 -1.62
C TYR A 258 -19.83 -19.98 -2.36
N PRO A 259 -20.18 -21.17 -2.90
CA PRO A 259 -19.20 -22.16 -3.32
C PRO A 259 -18.39 -21.78 -4.56
N SER A 260 -18.81 -20.78 -5.34
CA SER A 260 -18.10 -20.37 -6.56
C SER A 260 -16.97 -19.37 -6.29
N ILE A 261 -16.88 -18.86 -5.06
CA ILE A 261 -15.85 -17.90 -4.65
C ILE A 261 -14.45 -18.49 -4.78
N ASP A 262 -14.29 -19.78 -4.49
CA ASP A 262 -12.98 -20.46 -4.58
C ASP A 262 -12.34 -20.26 -5.97
N CYS A 263 -13.18 -20.16 -7.01
CA CYS A 263 -12.80 -20.05 -8.40
C CYS A 263 -12.55 -18.62 -8.84
N LEU A 264 -13.36 -17.70 -8.32
CA LEU A 264 -13.09 -16.28 -8.46
C LEU A 264 -11.76 -15.90 -7.81
N GLU A 265 -11.44 -16.46 -6.64
CA GLU A 265 -10.13 -16.26 -6.01
C GLU A 265 -9.00 -16.80 -6.90
N GLY A 266 -9.13 -18.02 -7.44
CA GLY A 266 -8.14 -18.57 -8.38
C GLY A 266 -7.93 -17.73 -9.64
N LEU A 267 -9.00 -17.21 -10.24
CA LEU A 267 -8.91 -16.27 -11.36
C LEU A 267 -8.19 -14.98 -10.96
N THR A 268 -8.49 -14.47 -9.77
CA THR A 268 -7.86 -13.25 -9.24
C THR A 268 -6.36 -13.45 -9.02
N TRP A 269 -5.95 -14.61 -8.49
CA TRP A 269 -4.53 -14.96 -8.41
C TRP A 269 -3.88 -14.96 -9.79
N SER A 270 -4.49 -15.55 -10.81
CA SER A 270 -3.91 -15.59 -12.16
C SER A 270 -3.71 -14.23 -12.84
N LEU A 271 -4.47 -13.22 -12.42
CA LEU A 271 -4.38 -11.86 -12.98
C LEU A 271 -3.35 -11.02 -12.23
N PHE A 272 -3.22 -11.21 -10.92
CA PHE A 272 -2.45 -10.30 -10.08
C PHE A 272 -1.14 -10.93 -9.56
N PHE A 273 -1.07 -12.24 -9.32
CA PHE A 273 0.13 -12.87 -8.76
C PHE A 273 1.26 -13.04 -9.77
N GLU A 274 2.49 -12.86 -9.29
CA GLU A 274 3.74 -12.97 -10.06
C GLU A 274 3.84 -12.09 -11.32
N GLU A 275 3.99 -10.80 -11.09
CA GLU A 275 4.92 -9.98 -11.87
C GLU A 275 5.81 -9.23 -10.87
N SER A 276 7.07 -9.66 -10.76
CA SER A 276 8.10 -9.06 -9.90
C SER A 276 8.45 -7.60 -10.26
N GLU A 277 7.82 -7.05 -11.28
CA GLU A 277 8.12 -5.72 -11.78
C GLU A 277 7.24 -4.66 -11.09
N LYS A 278 7.86 -3.56 -10.65
CA LYS A 278 7.14 -2.30 -10.36
C LYS A 278 6.67 -1.63 -11.66
N ARG A 279 6.19 -2.42 -12.63
CA ARG A 279 5.75 -1.94 -13.93
C ARG A 279 4.56 -1.02 -13.74
N ARG A 280 4.61 0.09 -14.45
CA ARG A 280 3.55 1.09 -14.57
C ARG A 280 3.06 1.12 -16.01
N ALA A 281 1.89 1.69 -16.21
CA ALA A 281 1.47 2.16 -17.51
C ALA A 281 2.49 3.17 -18.08
N PRO A 282 2.55 3.31 -19.42
CA PRO A 282 3.41 4.31 -20.05
C PRO A 282 3.00 5.72 -19.63
N ASP A 283 3.96 6.65 -19.68
CA ASP A 283 3.65 8.07 -19.52
C ASP A 283 2.81 8.54 -20.71
N TYR A 284 1.85 9.43 -20.43
CA TYR A 284 1.04 10.01 -21.49
C TYR A 284 1.85 11.08 -22.23
N ILE A 285 2.05 10.85 -23.52
CA ILE A 285 2.63 11.82 -24.45
C ILE A 285 1.55 12.11 -25.50
N PRO A 286 1.04 13.35 -25.60
CA PRO A 286 -0.01 13.67 -26.57
C PRO A 286 0.49 13.43 -28.00
N ASN A 287 -0.24 12.61 -28.76
CA ASN A 287 0.12 12.22 -30.13
C ASN A 287 0.18 13.38 -31.14
N ASN A 288 -0.31 14.56 -30.76
CA ASN A 288 -0.42 15.73 -31.63
C ASN A 288 -0.02 17.00 -30.85
N ASN A 289 0.94 17.75 -31.39
CA ASN A 289 1.43 19.01 -30.81
C ASN A 289 0.33 20.08 -30.63
N ASN A 290 -0.84 19.91 -31.26
CA ASN A 290 -1.96 20.83 -31.16
C ASN A 290 -2.92 20.51 -30.00
N LEU A 291 -2.76 19.37 -29.32
CA LEU A 291 -3.53 19.03 -28.13
C LEU A 291 -2.83 19.58 -26.89
N LYS A 292 -3.52 20.41 -26.11
CA LYS A 292 -3.04 20.92 -24.83
C LYS A 292 -3.97 20.50 -23.71
N ALA A 293 -3.42 20.30 -22.53
CA ALA A 293 -4.21 20.03 -21.34
C ALA A 293 -5.03 21.28 -20.98
N VAL A 294 -6.34 21.12 -20.93
CA VAL A 294 -7.28 22.09 -20.37
C VAL A 294 -7.66 21.60 -18.98
N TRP A 295 -7.14 22.26 -17.96
CA TRP A 295 -7.45 21.95 -16.56
C TRP A 295 -8.74 22.65 -16.10
N LEU A 296 -9.48 21.97 -15.21
CA LEU A 296 -10.66 22.50 -14.53
C LEU A 296 -10.29 23.28 -13.27
N GLU A 297 -9.19 22.91 -12.60
CA GLU A 297 -8.61 23.64 -11.47
C GLU A 297 -7.25 24.24 -11.85
N VAL A 298 -6.90 25.40 -11.29
CA VAL A 298 -5.57 26.01 -11.49
C VAL A 298 -4.54 25.16 -10.74
N THR A 299 -3.81 24.32 -11.47
CA THR A 299 -2.73 23.49 -10.94
C THR A 299 -1.40 23.94 -11.54
N GLU A 300 -0.32 23.95 -10.75
CA GLU A 300 1.02 24.23 -11.27
C GLU A 300 1.44 23.10 -12.23
N GLU A 301 1.39 23.39 -13.54
CA GLU A 301 1.33 22.42 -14.64
C GLU A 301 2.61 21.57 -14.84
N SER A 302 3.74 21.92 -14.23
CA SER A 302 5.07 21.45 -14.66
C SER A 302 5.63 20.20 -13.96
N SER A 303 4.94 19.65 -12.96
CA SER A 303 5.45 18.52 -12.15
C SER A 303 4.56 17.28 -12.09
N ILE A 304 3.38 17.30 -12.73
CA ILE A 304 2.41 16.20 -12.65
C ILE A 304 2.77 15.10 -13.67
N LEU A 305 3.12 13.91 -13.16
CA LEU A 305 3.32 12.72 -13.99
C LEU A 305 1.97 12.11 -14.38
N LEU A 306 1.66 12.14 -15.68
CA LEU A 306 0.43 11.57 -16.25
C LEU A 306 0.69 10.16 -16.80
N LYS A 307 -0.05 9.17 -16.31
CA LYS A 307 -0.01 7.80 -16.84
C LYS A 307 -1.13 7.55 -17.85
N HIS A 308 -0.86 6.85 -18.94
CA HIS A 308 -1.84 6.57 -19.98
C HIS A 308 -2.45 5.18 -19.81
N ILE A 309 -3.77 5.10 -19.58
CA ILE A 309 -4.50 3.84 -19.57
C ILE A 309 -5.12 3.67 -20.97
N SER A 310 -4.41 2.97 -21.86
CA SER A 310 -4.82 2.81 -23.27
C SER A 310 -5.43 1.45 -23.59
N ASN A 311 -5.18 0.47 -22.71
CA ASN A 311 -5.60 -0.92 -22.88
C ASN A 311 -5.82 -1.59 -21.51
N ILE A 312 -6.36 -2.82 -21.52
CA ILE A 312 -6.68 -3.58 -20.30
C ILE A 312 -5.42 -3.97 -19.51
N GLN A 313 -4.27 -4.13 -20.16
CA GLN A 313 -3.02 -4.44 -19.47
C GLN A 313 -2.49 -3.22 -18.70
N ASP A 314 -2.55 -2.02 -19.27
CA ASP A 314 -2.23 -0.77 -18.57
C ASP A 314 -3.11 -0.61 -17.34
N LEU A 315 -4.41 -0.89 -17.49
CA LEU A 315 -5.38 -0.87 -16.41
C LEU A 315 -5.00 -1.85 -15.28
N LEU A 316 -4.65 -3.10 -15.62
CA LEU A 316 -4.24 -4.11 -14.65
C LEU A 316 -3.01 -3.67 -13.85
N VAL A 317 -1.94 -3.21 -14.51
CA VAL A 317 -0.68 -2.86 -13.83
C VAL A 317 -0.85 -1.65 -12.91
N GLU A 318 -1.71 -0.70 -13.29
CA GLU A 318 -2.04 0.46 -12.46
C GLU A 318 -2.95 0.11 -11.28
N ILE A 319 -3.93 -0.78 -11.46
CA ILE A 319 -4.71 -1.33 -10.33
C ILE A 319 -3.76 -1.97 -9.32
N ARG A 320 -2.82 -2.79 -9.79
CA ARG A 320 -1.79 -3.41 -8.94
C ARG A 320 -0.94 -2.35 -8.24
N TYR A 321 -0.47 -1.34 -8.96
CA TYR A 321 0.38 -0.30 -8.38
C TYR A 321 -0.36 0.47 -7.27
N CYS A 322 -1.59 0.93 -7.53
CA CYS A 322 -2.41 1.69 -6.58
C CYS A 322 -2.87 0.88 -5.36
N ALA A 323 -2.95 -0.45 -5.50
CA ALA A 323 -3.28 -1.33 -4.39
C ALA A 323 -2.15 -1.47 -3.36
N ARG A 324 -0.93 -1.00 -3.69
CA ARG A 324 0.15 -0.87 -2.71
C ARG A 324 -0.20 0.28 -1.76
N GLU A 325 -0.31 -0.03 -0.48
CA GLU A 325 -0.68 0.95 0.57
C GLU A 325 0.37 2.07 0.75
N GLU A 326 1.56 1.89 0.18
CA GLU A 326 2.66 2.85 0.07
C GLU A 326 2.33 4.07 -0.81
N VAL A 327 1.30 3.97 -1.65
CA VAL A 327 0.88 5.05 -2.56
C VAL A 327 -0.08 5.99 -1.81
N ALA A 328 0.49 6.90 -1.02
CA ALA A 328 -0.26 7.91 -0.27
C ALA A 328 -0.54 9.19 -1.09
N SER A 329 0.22 9.42 -2.16
CA SER A 329 0.09 10.59 -3.04
C SER A 329 -1.05 10.43 -4.06
N ASP A 330 -1.59 11.55 -4.49
CA ASP A 330 -2.56 11.57 -5.59
C ASP A 330 -1.90 11.14 -6.91
N LEU A 331 -2.63 10.37 -7.70
CA LEU A 331 -2.17 9.86 -8.99
C LEU A 331 -3.05 10.38 -10.12
N TYR A 332 -2.45 10.55 -11.29
CA TYR A 332 -3.11 11.15 -12.43
C TYR A 332 -3.04 10.23 -13.64
N TYR A 333 -4.21 10.01 -14.23
CA TYR A 333 -4.41 9.08 -15.34
C TYR A 333 -5.09 9.76 -16.51
N VAL A 334 -4.65 9.43 -17.71
CA VAL A 334 -5.31 9.80 -18.95
C VAL A 334 -6.08 8.59 -19.49
N LEU A 335 -7.36 8.80 -19.77
CA LEU A 335 -8.26 7.83 -20.39
C LEU A 335 -9.17 8.57 -21.38
N ASN A 336 -9.15 8.21 -22.67
CA ASN A 336 -9.86 8.93 -23.74
C ASN A 336 -9.64 10.44 -23.71
N ASP A 337 -8.37 10.88 -23.66
CA ASP A 337 -7.93 12.28 -23.55
C ASP A 337 -8.36 13.02 -22.27
N CYS A 338 -9.18 12.41 -21.41
CA CYS A 338 -9.61 13.00 -20.14
C CYS A 338 -8.61 12.70 -19.03
N ILE A 339 -8.34 13.68 -18.19
CA ILE A 339 -7.40 13.61 -17.07
C ILE A 339 -8.17 13.39 -15.78
N TYR A 340 -7.91 12.26 -15.14
CA TYR A 340 -8.53 11.85 -13.89
C TYR A 340 -7.50 11.85 -12.75
N LYS A 341 -7.88 12.46 -11.64
CA LYS A 341 -7.15 12.40 -10.38
C LYS A 341 -7.75 11.29 -9.51
N ILE A 342 -6.90 10.38 -9.05
CA ILE A 342 -7.22 9.35 -8.07
C ILE A 342 -6.59 9.78 -6.76
N HIS A 343 -7.44 10.03 -5.76
CA HIS A 343 -6.98 10.49 -4.45
C HIS A 343 -6.28 9.35 -3.70
N GLY A 344 -5.04 9.60 -3.25
CA GLY A 344 -4.17 8.54 -2.73
C GLY A 344 -4.72 7.84 -1.49
N LYS A 345 -5.48 8.55 -0.64
CA LYS A 345 -6.00 8.03 0.64
C LYS A 345 -7.30 7.25 0.50
N ASN A 346 -8.33 7.83 -0.10
CA ASN A 346 -9.69 7.28 -0.18
C ASN A 346 -10.01 6.62 -1.53
N LEU A 347 -9.14 6.74 -2.53
CA LEU A 347 -9.34 6.27 -3.91
C LEU A 347 -10.57 6.87 -4.60
N SER A 348 -11.00 8.07 -4.18
CA SER A 348 -12.04 8.81 -4.89
C SER A 348 -11.50 9.33 -6.22
N VAL A 349 -12.41 9.62 -7.15
CA VAL A 349 -12.07 9.97 -8.53
C VAL A 349 -12.65 11.33 -8.90
N SER A 350 -11.77 12.21 -9.35
CA SER A 350 -12.13 13.54 -9.86
C SER A 350 -11.69 13.67 -11.32
N LEU A 351 -12.57 14.22 -12.16
CA LEU A 351 -12.16 14.73 -13.47
C LEU A 351 -11.48 16.08 -13.21
N VAL A 352 -10.23 16.24 -13.66
CA VAL A 352 -9.44 17.44 -13.40
C VAL A 352 -9.01 18.17 -14.66
N GLY A 353 -9.14 17.53 -15.83
CA GLY A 353 -8.85 18.18 -17.10
C GLY A 353 -9.12 17.29 -18.30
N LYS A 354 -8.80 17.81 -19.48
CA LYS A 354 -8.92 17.09 -20.76
C LYS A 354 -7.91 17.65 -21.77
N PHE A 355 -7.30 16.79 -22.57
CA PHE A 355 -6.49 17.20 -23.72
C PHE A 355 -7.40 17.59 -24.87
N MET A 356 -7.31 18.84 -25.32
CA MET A 356 -8.21 19.43 -26.33
C MET A 356 -7.43 20.34 -27.28
N ARG A 357 -7.99 20.61 -28.46
CA ARG A 357 -7.46 21.63 -29.36
C ARG A 357 -7.88 23.01 -28.87
N THR A 358 -6.92 23.82 -28.43
CA THR A 358 -7.20 25.13 -27.82
C THR A 358 -7.54 26.24 -28.82
N GLU A 359 -7.43 25.95 -30.11
CA GLU A 359 -7.82 26.88 -31.19
C GLU A 359 -9.33 27.19 -31.17
N ASN A 360 -10.14 26.29 -30.60
CA ASN A 360 -11.58 26.46 -30.43
C ASN A 360 -11.94 26.87 -28.99
N GLY A 361 -11.84 28.17 -28.70
CA GLY A 361 -12.09 28.72 -27.36
C GLY A 361 -13.48 28.41 -26.81
N ALA A 362 -14.50 28.28 -27.67
CA ALA A 362 -15.87 27.96 -27.26
C ALA A 362 -16.01 26.54 -26.67
N GLU A 363 -15.29 25.56 -27.23
CA GLU A 363 -15.30 24.18 -26.75
C GLU A 363 -14.60 24.05 -25.39
N THR A 364 -13.51 24.80 -25.22
CA THR A 364 -12.76 24.89 -23.95
C THR A 364 -13.63 25.48 -22.85
N GLU A 365 -14.35 26.56 -23.14
CA GLU A 365 -15.24 27.22 -22.19
C GLU A 365 -16.44 26.33 -21.84
N LEU A 366 -17.05 25.67 -22.83
CA LEU A 366 -18.15 24.73 -22.60
C LEU A 366 -17.74 23.54 -21.71
N PHE A 367 -16.52 23.02 -21.90
CA PHE A 367 -15.96 22.00 -21.02
C PHE A 367 -15.82 22.50 -19.58
N ARG A 368 -15.24 23.69 -19.37
CA ARG A 368 -15.10 24.29 -18.03
C ARG A 368 -16.44 24.55 -17.37
N GLN A 369 -17.42 25.08 -18.08
CA GLN A 369 -18.76 25.31 -17.55
C GLN A 369 -19.48 24.00 -17.19
N SER A 370 -19.28 22.94 -17.98
CA SER A 370 -19.97 21.66 -17.76
C SER A 370 -19.40 20.86 -16.58
N PHE A 371 -18.15 21.09 -16.19
CA PHE A 371 -17.43 20.27 -15.21
C PHE A 371 -16.72 21.05 -14.09
N GLY A 372 -16.73 22.39 -14.12
CA GLY A 372 -16.01 23.24 -13.17
C GLY A 372 -16.54 23.21 -11.74
N ASP A 373 -17.83 22.92 -11.55
CA ASP A 373 -18.48 22.88 -10.22
C ASP A 373 -18.33 21.52 -9.51
N GLN A 374 -17.51 20.60 -10.05
CA GLN A 374 -17.36 19.25 -9.50
C GLN A 374 -16.41 19.21 -8.30
N GLN A 375 -16.79 19.86 -7.18
CA GLN A 375 -16.05 19.80 -5.93
C GLN A 375 -16.53 18.65 -5.03
N GLY A 376 -15.59 17.86 -4.51
CA GLY A 376 -15.82 16.85 -3.48
C GLY A 376 -15.82 15.39 -3.97
N GLU A 377 -15.91 14.48 -3.00
CA GLU A 377 -16.04 13.05 -3.26
C GLU A 377 -17.46 12.74 -3.75
N SER A 378 -17.59 12.05 -4.88
CA SER A 378 -18.88 11.61 -5.42
C SER A 378 -19.08 10.12 -5.21
N SER A 379 -20.27 9.73 -4.78
CA SER A 379 -20.69 8.33 -4.72
C SER A 379 -20.89 7.75 -6.12
N LEU A 380 -20.86 6.42 -6.24
CA LEU A 380 -21.14 5.77 -7.53
C LEU A 380 -22.56 6.09 -8.04
N GLN A 381 -23.53 6.22 -7.14
CA GLN A 381 -24.91 6.57 -7.49
C GLN A 381 -25.00 7.98 -8.09
N GLU A 382 -24.27 8.96 -7.55
CA GLU A 382 -24.18 10.30 -8.10
C GLU A 382 -23.49 10.31 -9.47
N LEU A 383 -22.37 9.58 -9.61
CA LEU A 383 -21.66 9.48 -10.88
C LEU A 383 -22.47 8.78 -11.97
N GLN A 384 -23.42 7.92 -11.60
CA GLN A 384 -24.33 7.26 -12.53
C GLN A 384 -25.42 8.21 -13.07
N GLN A 385 -25.73 9.31 -12.39
CA GLN A 385 -26.85 10.17 -12.77
C GLN A 385 -26.69 10.70 -14.20
N GLY A 386 -27.74 10.51 -15.01
CA GLY A 386 -27.74 10.90 -16.42
C GLY A 386 -26.97 9.95 -17.36
N LEU A 387 -26.39 8.86 -16.85
CA LEU A 387 -25.80 7.80 -17.67
C LEU A 387 -26.81 6.67 -17.91
N LYS A 388 -26.89 6.18 -19.15
CA LYS A 388 -27.73 5.03 -19.51
C LYS A 388 -26.94 3.74 -19.33
N ALA A 389 -27.32 2.89 -18.37
CA ALA A 389 -26.57 1.67 -18.04
C ALA A 389 -26.22 0.80 -19.26
N SER A 390 -27.12 0.67 -20.24
CA SER A 390 -26.89 -0.08 -21.48
C SER A 390 -25.72 0.41 -22.34
N LYS A 391 -25.19 1.62 -22.09
CA LYS A 391 -24.06 2.22 -22.81
C LYS A 391 -22.70 1.96 -22.17
N PHE A 392 -22.65 1.35 -20.99
CA PHE A 392 -21.39 1.11 -20.30
C PHE A 392 -20.42 0.19 -21.07
N ASN A 393 -20.92 -0.93 -21.61
CA ASN A 393 -20.08 -1.81 -22.41
C ASN A 393 -19.72 -1.22 -23.77
N ASP A 394 -20.60 -0.39 -24.35
CA ASP A 394 -20.27 0.38 -25.56
C ASP A 394 -19.08 1.32 -25.29
N PHE A 395 -19.08 2.01 -24.14
CA PHE A 395 -17.97 2.84 -23.68
C PHE A 395 -16.69 2.02 -23.47
N CYS A 396 -16.77 0.87 -22.79
CA CYS A 396 -15.60 0.00 -22.57
C CYS A 396 -14.99 -0.47 -23.90
N ARG A 397 -15.83 -0.88 -24.86
CA ARG A 397 -15.42 -1.29 -26.20
C ARG A 397 -14.76 -0.15 -26.97
N GLN A 398 -15.39 1.01 -26.97
CA GLN A 398 -14.84 2.23 -27.57
C GLN A 398 -13.47 2.58 -27.01
N THR A 399 -13.32 2.52 -25.69
CA THR A 399 -12.09 2.88 -24.99
C THR A 399 -10.96 1.88 -25.24
N PHE A 400 -11.19 0.58 -25.03
CA PHE A 400 -10.11 -0.41 -24.99
C PHE A 400 -9.92 -1.20 -26.28
N GLN A 401 -10.94 -1.29 -27.13
CA GLN A 401 -10.85 -1.99 -28.41
C GLN A 401 -10.62 -1.00 -29.57
N PHE A 402 -11.40 0.09 -29.61
CA PHE A 402 -11.30 1.06 -30.71
C PHE A 402 -10.39 2.25 -30.39
N GLN A 403 -9.95 2.41 -29.15
CA GLN A 403 -9.12 3.52 -28.68
C GLN A 403 -9.72 4.89 -29.02
N GLN A 404 -11.05 4.95 -29.06
CA GLN A 404 -11.80 6.14 -29.41
C GLN A 404 -13.15 6.12 -28.72
N CYS A 405 -13.39 7.08 -27.84
CA CYS A 405 -14.70 7.32 -27.25
C CYS A 405 -15.42 8.47 -27.97
N THR A 406 -16.71 8.27 -28.25
CA THR A 406 -17.51 9.22 -29.04
C THR A 406 -18.69 9.83 -28.27
N TYR A 407 -19.00 9.35 -27.06
CA TYR A 407 -20.20 9.76 -26.34
C TYR A 407 -19.98 9.82 -24.83
N ASN A 408 -20.20 11.01 -24.24
CA ASN A 408 -20.11 11.28 -22.79
C ASN A 408 -18.82 10.74 -22.14
N CYS A 409 -17.69 10.86 -22.82
CA CYS A 409 -16.42 10.23 -22.44
C CYS A 409 -15.93 10.71 -21.07
N GLU A 410 -16.15 11.97 -20.76
CA GLU A 410 -15.79 12.60 -19.49
C GLU A 410 -16.53 11.93 -18.33
N ARG A 411 -17.86 11.79 -18.47
CA ARG A 411 -18.74 11.22 -17.43
C ARG A 411 -18.59 9.71 -17.33
N TRP A 412 -18.58 9.00 -18.46
CA TRP A 412 -18.37 7.55 -18.46
C TRP A 412 -16.99 7.17 -17.99
N GLY A 413 -15.94 7.92 -18.38
CA GLY A 413 -14.59 7.70 -17.90
C GLY A 413 -14.48 7.96 -16.39
N ARG A 414 -15.11 9.02 -15.86
CA ARG A 414 -15.16 9.27 -14.41
C ARG A 414 -15.84 8.12 -13.68
N TYR A 415 -17.00 7.69 -14.17
CA TYR A 415 -17.73 6.54 -13.63
C TYR A 415 -16.89 5.27 -13.67
N PHE A 416 -16.28 4.96 -14.81
CA PHE A 416 -15.43 3.79 -15.00
C PHE A 416 -14.24 3.77 -14.07
N MET A 417 -13.54 4.89 -13.92
CA MET A 417 -12.41 5.00 -13.00
C MET A 417 -12.86 4.80 -11.53
N ALA A 418 -14.07 5.19 -11.16
CA ALA A 418 -14.59 4.92 -9.81
C ALA A 418 -15.06 3.47 -9.63
N ALA A 419 -15.93 2.99 -10.53
CA ALA A 419 -16.62 1.71 -10.45
C ALA A 419 -15.72 0.52 -10.81
N VAL A 420 -14.78 0.69 -11.73
CA VAL A 420 -13.88 -0.39 -12.15
C VAL A 420 -12.50 -0.22 -11.55
N PHE A 421 -11.81 0.90 -11.82
CA PHE A 421 -10.43 1.09 -11.38
C PHE A 421 -10.32 1.13 -9.85
N SER A 422 -10.91 2.13 -9.19
CA SER A 422 -10.79 2.30 -7.73
C SER A 422 -11.44 1.15 -6.95
N ALA A 423 -12.55 0.60 -7.44
CA ALA A 423 -13.16 -0.59 -6.83
C ALA A 423 -12.24 -1.83 -6.91
N SER A 424 -11.54 -2.01 -8.04
CA SER A 424 -10.56 -3.09 -8.21
C SER A 424 -9.30 -2.89 -7.36
N VAL A 425 -8.86 -1.64 -7.17
CA VAL A 425 -7.77 -1.31 -6.23
C VAL A 425 -8.16 -1.71 -4.81
N ARG A 426 -9.42 -1.48 -4.41
CA ARG A 426 -9.93 -1.92 -3.10
C ARG A 426 -9.98 -3.44 -3.02
N ASN A 427 -10.52 -4.14 -4.02
CA ASN A 427 -10.65 -5.59 -4.02
C ASN A 427 -10.38 -6.16 -5.41
N PHE A 428 -9.27 -6.88 -5.57
CA PHE A 428 -8.84 -7.43 -6.87
C PHE A 428 -9.87 -8.36 -7.52
N ARG A 429 -10.71 -9.04 -6.74
CA ARG A 429 -11.79 -9.89 -7.28
C ARG A 429 -12.76 -9.11 -8.17
N THR A 430 -12.92 -7.81 -7.91
CA THR A 430 -13.76 -6.92 -8.71
C THR A 430 -13.30 -6.85 -10.16
N PHE A 431 -11.98 -6.83 -10.41
CA PHE A 431 -11.45 -6.75 -11.77
C PHE A 431 -11.70 -8.04 -12.55
N SER A 432 -11.49 -9.19 -11.89
CA SER A 432 -11.81 -10.51 -12.44
C SER A 432 -13.29 -10.58 -12.88
N LEU A 433 -14.20 -10.11 -12.03
CA LEU A 433 -15.64 -10.05 -12.32
C LEU A 433 -16.00 -9.06 -13.43
N PHE A 434 -15.33 -7.91 -13.49
CA PHE A 434 -15.51 -6.95 -14.57
C PHE A 434 -15.18 -7.59 -15.92
N LEU A 435 -14.01 -8.24 -16.04
CA LEU A 435 -13.63 -8.93 -17.27
C LEU A 435 -14.66 -10.00 -17.66
N MET A 436 -15.06 -10.86 -16.71
CA MET A 436 -16.06 -11.90 -16.95
C MET A 436 -17.41 -11.34 -17.39
N SER A 437 -17.85 -10.23 -16.80
CA SER A 437 -19.14 -9.61 -17.11
C SER A 437 -19.15 -8.97 -18.50
N VAL A 438 -18.07 -8.28 -18.87
CA VAL A 438 -17.91 -7.69 -20.21
C VAL A 438 -17.87 -8.79 -21.27
N ILE A 439 -17.09 -9.85 -21.04
CA ILE A 439 -17.02 -11.00 -21.93
C ILE A 439 -18.38 -11.66 -22.09
N GLY A 440 -19.04 -11.99 -20.98
CA GLY A 440 -20.36 -12.63 -20.99
C GLY A 440 -21.42 -11.76 -21.66
N CYS A 441 -21.33 -10.44 -21.55
CA CYS A 441 -22.19 -9.53 -22.30
C CYS A 441 -21.95 -9.63 -23.82
N GLU A 442 -20.69 -9.60 -24.26
CA GLU A 442 -20.37 -9.66 -25.70
C GLU A 442 -20.76 -11.00 -26.32
N VAL A 443 -20.61 -12.11 -25.58
CA VAL A 443 -21.13 -13.43 -25.97
C VAL A 443 -22.65 -13.37 -26.16
N GLY A 444 -23.39 -12.83 -25.18
CA GLY A 444 -24.85 -12.69 -25.29
C GLY A 444 -25.30 -11.81 -26.46
N ARG A 445 -24.61 -10.69 -26.70
CA ARG A 445 -24.87 -9.74 -27.80
C ARG A 445 -24.68 -10.38 -29.17
N SER A 446 -23.63 -11.20 -29.34
CA SER A 446 -23.36 -11.89 -30.61
C SER A 446 -24.51 -12.82 -31.05
N GLN A 447 -25.40 -13.17 -30.12
CA GLN A 447 -26.55 -14.04 -30.33
C GLN A 447 -27.89 -13.27 -30.30
N GLY A 448 -27.86 -11.93 -30.30
CA GLY A 448 -29.07 -11.10 -30.37
C GLY A 448 -29.84 -10.98 -29.05
N THR A 449 -29.23 -11.29 -27.91
CA THR A 449 -29.82 -11.11 -26.57
C THR A 449 -29.04 -10.10 -25.75
N ASP A 450 -29.72 -9.09 -25.22
CA ASP A 450 -29.11 -8.17 -24.25
C ASP A 450 -28.98 -8.87 -22.89
N SER A 451 -27.76 -9.33 -22.59
CA SER A 451 -27.45 -9.99 -21.33
C SER A 451 -27.54 -9.01 -20.15
N PRO A 452 -28.11 -9.41 -18.99
CA PRO A 452 -28.08 -8.59 -17.78
C PRO A 452 -26.65 -8.29 -17.30
N LEU A 453 -25.66 -9.06 -17.76
CA LEU A 453 -24.24 -8.81 -17.50
C LEU A 453 -23.76 -7.49 -18.11
N CYS A 454 -24.41 -7.01 -19.17
CA CYS A 454 -24.05 -5.76 -19.84
C CYS A 454 -24.19 -4.52 -18.95
N THR A 455 -24.96 -4.62 -17.88
CA THR A 455 -25.23 -3.54 -16.93
C THR A 455 -24.80 -3.87 -15.50
N ALA A 456 -24.15 -5.03 -15.28
CA ALA A 456 -23.82 -5.52 -13.93
C ALA A 456 -22.93 -4.55 -13.13
N PHE A 457 -22.07 -3.81 -13.81
CA PHE A 457 -21.17 -2.82 -13.20
C PHE A 457 -21.74 -1.40 -13.13
N VAL A 458 -23.03 -1.21 -13.44
CA VAL A 458 -23.67 0.11 -13.40
C VAL A 458 -24.77 0.20 -12.33
N GLY A 459 -25.18 -0.93 -11.75
CA GLY A 459 -26.31 -0.97 -10.82
C GLY A 459 -26.06 -1.77 -9.54
N GLU A 460 -27.13 -2.22 -8.92
CA GLU A 460 -27.10 -2.94 -7.63
C GLU A 460 -26.33 -4.27 -7.67
N ASP A 461 -26.16 -4.85 -8.85
CA ASP A 461 -25.34 -6.06 -9.04
C ASP A 461 -23.83 -5.81 -8.86
N HIS A 462 -23.39 -4.54 -8.78
CA HIS A 462 -22.00 -4.19 -8.59
C HIS A 462 -21.51 -4.70 -7.21
N PRO A 463 -20.48 -5.58 -7.15
CA PRO A 463 -20.11 -6.26 -5.90
C PRO A 463 -19.68 -5.31 -4.76
N MET A 464 -19.09 -4.18 -5.14
CA MET A 464 -18.60 -3.16 -4.20
C MET A 464 -19.66 -2.11 -3.83
N VAL A 465 -20.89 -2.18 -4.36
CA VAL A 465 -21.99 -1.31 -3.91
C VAL A 465 -22.73 -2.03 -2.79
N THR A 466 -22.76 -1.44 -1.60
CA THR A 466 -23.38 -2.02 -0.41
C THR A 466 -24.28 -1.03 0.31
N ASP A 467 -25.31 -1.54 0.98
CA ASP A 467 -26.19 -0.71 1.82
C ASP A 467 -25.51 -0.29 3.12
N GLN A 468 -24.47 -1.02 3.52
CA GLN A 468 -23.65 -0.71 4.69
C GLN A 468 -22.51 0.26 4.31
N PRO A 469 -22.13 1.19 5.20
CA PRO A 469 -21.00 2.07 4.98
C PRO A 469 -19.70 1.25 4.88
N TRP A 470 -18.78 1.76 4.08
CA TRP A 470 -17.45 1.18 3.96
C TRP A 470 -16.70 1.21 5.30
N PRO A 471 -15.97 0.15 5.66
CA PRO A 471 -15.06 0.17 6.80
C PRO A 471 -14.05 1.32 6.74
N GLU A 472 -13.76 1.97 7.88
CA GLU A 472 -12.85 3.13 7.96
C GLU A 472 -11.40 2.84 7.53
N HIS A 473 -10.98 1.58 7.62
CA HIS A 473 -9.62 1.12 7.29
C HIS A 473 -9.70 -0.06 6.33
N LEU A 474 -10.03 0.22 5.08
CA LEU A 474 -9.97 -0.78 4.02
C LEU A 474 -8.52 -1.10 3.69
N LYS A 475 -8.16 -2.36 3.89
CA LYS A 475 -7.03 -2.97 3.20
C LYS A 475 -7.29 -2.87 1.68
N ARG A 476 -6.27 -3.07 0.85
CA ARG A 476 -6.39 -3.02 -0.62
C ARG A 476 -6.04 -4.36 -1.27
N GLY A 477 -6.28 -4.47 -2.56
CA GLY A 477 -5.91 -5.61 -3.39
C GLY A 477 -6.55 -6.92 -2.94
N PHE A 478 -5.73 -7.94 -2.67
CA PHE A 478 -6.20 -9.24 -2.19
C PHE A 478 -6.89 -9.18 -0.81
N TYR A 479 -6.59 -8.16 -0.01
CA TYR A 479 -7.04 -8.09 1.38
C TYR A 479 -8.22 -7.14 1.62
N GLY A 480 -8.68 -6.37 0.62
CA GLY A 480 -9.62 -5.27 0.91
C GLY A 480 -11.06 -5.66 1.23
N CYS A 481 -11.46 -6.87 0.85
CA CYS A 481 -12.73 -7.46 1.26
C CYS A 481 -12.46 -8.74 2.06
N THR A 482 -11.74 -8.59 3.17
CA THR A 482 -11.41 -9.69 4.09
C THR A 482 -11.52 -9.25 5.55
N VAL A 483 -11.59 -10.24 6.44
CA VAL A 483 -11.53 -10.07 7.89
C VAL A 483 -10.65 -11.18 8.47
N ASP A 484 -9.84 -10.83 9.47
CA ASP A 484 -8.87 -11.78 10.04
C ASP A 484 -9.56 -12.92 10.81
N ASN A 485 -10.69 -12.61 11.49
CA ASN A 485 -11.59 -13.60 12.07
C ASN A 485 -13.04 -13.16 11.82
N TYR A 486 -13.76 -13.90 10.98
CA TYR A 486 -15.13 -13.57 10.58
C TYR A 486 -16.12 -13.66 11.73
N GLU A 487 -16.04 -14.71 12.55
CA GLU A 487 -16.96 -14.94 13.67
C GLU A 487 -16.82 -13.87 14.76
N MET A 488 -15.61 -13.36 14.96
CA MET A 488 -15.32 -12.30 15.94
C MET A 488 -15.44 -10.88 15.36
N ALA A 489 -15.68 -10.73 14.06
CA ALA A 489 -15.79 -9.41 13.44
C ALA A 489 -17.07 -8.69 13.92
N PRO A 490 -17.06 -7.34 14.01
CA PRO A 490 -18.28 -6.58 14.29
C PRO A 490 -19.42 -6.94 13.33
N GLN A 491 -20.66 -7.00 13.84
CA GLN A 491 -21.82 -7.50 13.08
C GLN A 491 -22.06 -6.73 11.77
N ASN A 492 -21.90 -5.40 11.78
CA ASN A 492 -21.98 -4.57 10.58
C ASN A 492 -20.93 -4.96 9.53
N ARG A 493 -19.72 -5.35 9.96
CA ARG A 493 -18.64 -5.80 9.08
C ARG A 493 -18.89 -7.20 8.54
N GLN A 494 -19.51 -8.09 9.31
CA GLN A 494 -19.97 -9.40 8.83
C GLN A 494 -21.06 -9.24 7.75
N ILE A 495 -22.08 -8.41 8.01
CA ILE A 495 -23.17 -8.13 7.07
C ILE A 495 -22.62 -7.52 5.78
N TRP A 496 -21.76 -6.51 5.90
CA TRP A 496 -21.14 -5.87 4.75
C TRP A 496 -20.35 -6.87 3.90
N LEU A 497 -19.52 -7.72 4.53
CA LEU A 497 -18.72 -8.70 3.80
C LEU A 497 -19.60 -9.79 3.16
N ASP A 498 -20.65 -10.25 3.85
CA ASP A 498 -21.61 -11.20 3.29
C ASP A 498 -22.31 -10.64 2.04
N GLN A 499 -22.72 -9.35 2.07
CA GLN A 499 -23.31 -8.68 0.91
C GLN A 499 -22.36 -8.64 -0.28
N VAL A 500 -21.11 -8.23 -0.07
CA VAL A 500 -20.09 -8.18 -1.13
C VAL A 500 -19.89 -9.57 -1.73
N VAL A 501 -19.61 -10.58 -0.89
CA VAL A 501 -19.30 -11.94 -1.35
C VAL A 501 -20.52 -12.61 -2.02
N ALA A 502 -21.74 -12.31 -1.56
CA ALA A 502 -22.97 -12.77 -2.21
C ALA A 502 -23.08 -12.24 -3.65
N LYS A 503 -22.85 -10.93 -3.84
CA LYS A 503 -22.87 -10.29 -5.16
C LYS A 503 -21.75 -10.83 -6.04
N GLU A 504 -20.54 -10.98 -5.50
CA GLU A 504 -19.40 -11.60 -6.21
C GLU A 504 -19.75 -13.00 -6.73
N ASN A 505 -20.28 -13.87 -5.86
CA ASN A 505 -20.65 -15.24 -6.22
C ASN A 505 -21.78 -15.27 -7.26
N SER A 506 -22.82 -14.45 -7.08
CA SER A 506 -23.95 -14.34 -8.01
C SER A 506 -23.47 -13.91 -9.41
N LEU A 507 -22.63 -12.88 -9.47
CA LEU A 507 -22.13 -12.34 -10.74
C LEU A 507 -21.17 -13.32 -11.43
N TYR A 508 -20.32 -14.02 -10.67
CA TYR A 508 -19.48 -15.09 -11.20
C TYR A 508 -20.32 -16.21 -11.82
N ILE A 509 -21.34 -16.71 -11.11
CA ILE A 509 -22.23 -17.77 -11.61
C ILE A 509 -22.94 -17.34 -12.89
N LYS A 510 -23.56 -16.15 -12.90
CA LYS A 510 -24.26 -15.62 -14.08
C LYS A 510 -23.31 -15.49 -15.28
N SER A 511 -22.10 -14.97 -15.05
CA SER A 511 -21.09 -14.81 -16.10
C SER A 511 -20.64 -16.15 -16.66
N LYS A 512 -20.34 -17.10 -15.77
CA LYS A 512 -19.94 -18.44 -16.16
C LYS A 512 -21.04 -19.17 -16.94
N GLN A 513 -22.27 -19.16 -16.45
CA GLN A 513 -23.41 -19.79 -17.15
C GLN A 513 -23.60 -19.20 -18.56
N MET A 514 -23.44 -17.89 -18.71
CA MET A 514 -23.49 -17.22 -20.00
C MET A 514 -22.33 -17.60 -20.92
N MET A 515 -21.19 -18.05 -20.40
CA MET A 515 -20.09 -18.56 -21.21
C MET A 515 -20.25 -20.06 -21.51
N ASP A 516 -20.70 -20.86 -20.54
CA ASP A 516 -20.88 -22.31 -20.64
C ASP A 516 -22.06 -22.71 -21.55
N ALA A 517 -23.17 -21.97 -21.52
CA ALA A 517 -24.39 -22.28 -22.29
C ALA A 517 -24.17 -22.30 -23.81
N PHE A 518 -23.03 -21.81 -24.29
CA PHE A 518 -22.72 -21.65 -25.70
C PHE A 518 -21.59 -22.59 -26.15
N ASN A 519 -21.63 -23.89 -25.81
CA ASN A 519 -20.70 -24.93 -26.29
C ASN A 519 -19.25 -24.44 -26.44
N HIS A 520 -18.79 -23.65 -25.48
CA HIS A 520 -17.44 -23.12 -25.46
C HIS A 520 -16.59 -24.12 -24.68
N ASN A 521 -15.72 -24.79 -25.42
CA ASN A 521 -14.64 -25.63 -24.91
C ASN A 521 -13.89 -24.91 -23.76
N ASP A 522 -13.50 -25.58 -22.67
CA ASP A 522 -12.72 -25.02 -21.55
C ASP A 522 -11.41 -24.30 -21.99
N GLN A 523 -10.84 -24.70 -23.13
CA GLN A 523 -9.74 -24.01 -23.81
C GLN A 523 -10.12 -22.59 -24.24
N THR A 524 -11.41 -22.35 -24.53
CA THR A 524 -12.00 -21.09 -24.99
C THR A 524 -12.12 -20.07 -23.86
N GLU A 525 -12.39 -20.44 -22.61
CA GLU A 525 -12.31 -19.49 -21.48
C GLU A 525 -10.88 -18.93 -21.39
N LEU A 526 -9.87 -19.81 -21.39
CA LEU A 526 -8.44 -19.45 -21.41
C LEU A 526 -7.96 -18.81 -22.72
N GLU A 527 -8.70 -18.93 -23.83
CA GLU A 527 -8.45 -18.24 -25.10
C GLU A 527 -9.22 -16.92 -25.22
N ILE A 528 -10.34 -16.72 -24.53
CA ILE A 528 -11.03 -15.43 -24.45
C ILE A 528 -10.24 -14.52 -23.49
N PHE A 529 -9.85 -15.05 -22.33
CA PHE A 529 -8.81 -14.43 -21.49
C PHE A 529 -7.43 -14.42 -22.17
N GLY A 530 -7.17 -15.36 -23.08
CA GLY A 530 -5.93 -15.43 -23.86
C GLY A 530 -5.86 -14.47 -25.05
N LYS A 531 -7.01 -14.05 -25.60
CA LYS A 531 -7.13 -12.99 -26.62
C LYS A 531 -6.88 -11.63 -25.97
N ILE A 532 -7.32 -11.47 -24.73
CA ILE A 532 -6.99 -10.35 -23.85
C ILE A 532 -5.79 -10.75 -22.99
N LYS A 533 -4.63 -11.13 -23.57
CA LYS A 533 -3.40 -11.69 -22.92
C LYS A 533 -2.98 -11.02 -21.60
N VAL A 534 -3.75 -11.21 -20.55
CA VAL A 534 -3.65 -10.51 -19.26
C VAL A 534 -3.56 -11.54 -18.13
N MET A 535 -4.10 -12.75 -18.34
CA MET A 535 -3.94 -13.86 -17.40
C MET A 535 -2.60 -14.56 -17.53
N ASN A 536 -1.93 -14.76 -16.40
CA ASN A 536 -0.75 -15.60 -16.29
C ASN A 536 -1.17 -17.08 -16.18
N LYS A 537 -1.08 -17.82 -17.29
CA LYS A 537 -1.46 -19.25 -17.37
C LYS A 537 -0.63 -20.14 -16.44
N TYR A 538 0.64 -19.79 -16.22
CA TYR A 538 1.50 -20.53 -15.30
C TYR A 538 1.00 -20.37 -13.86
N VAL A 539 0.70 -19.15 -13.44
CA VAL A 539 0.17 -18.86 -12.10
C VAL A 539 -1.16 -19.56 -11.86
N PHE A 540 -2.07 -19.52 -12.84
CA PHE A 540 -3.34 -20.25 -12.72
C PHE A 540 -3.11 -21.76 -12.53
N SER A 541 -2.22 -22.34 -13.32
CA SER A 541 -1.87 -23.76 -13.21
C SER A 541 -1.21 -24.08 -11.85
N SER A 542 -0.31 -23.22 -11.37
CA SER A 542 0.31 -23.33 -10.04
C SER A 542 -0.71 -23.21 -8.91
N TYR A 543 -1.74 -22.36 -9.06
CA TYR A 543 -2.86 -22.27 -8.13
C TYR A 543 -3.65 -23.58 -8.05
N LEU A 544 -3.97 -24.17 -9.20
CA LEU A 544 -4.65 -25.47 -9.27
C LEU A 544 -3.83 -26.59 -8.63
N GLU A 545 -2.51 -26.61 -8.87
CA GLU A 545 -1.60 -27.59 -8.29
C GLU A 545 -1.40 -27.38 -6.78
N TYR A 546 -1.32 -26.14 -6.29
CA TYR A 546 -1.15 -25.85 -4.87
C TYR A 546 -2.30 -26.39 -4.02
N PHE A 547 -3.53 -26.23 -4.50
CA PHE A 547 -4.71 -26.78 -3.82
C PHE A 547 -5.00 -28.24 -4.20
N ARG A 548 -4.12 -28.91 -4.95
CA ARG A 548 -4.33 -30.28 -5.41
C ARG A 548 -4.47 -31.22 -4.22
N GLY A 549 -5.63 -31.87 -4.14
CA GLY A 549 -5.97 -32.81 -3.07
C GLY A 549 -6.86 -32.22 -1.98
N THR A 550 -6.97 -30.88 -1.87
CA THR A 550 -7.95 -30.24 -0.98
C THR A 550 -9.36 -30.28 -1.59
N PRO A 551 -10.44 -30.11 -0.80
CA PRO A 551 -11.79 -29.94 -1.33
C PRO A 551 -11.87 -28.80 -2.37
N GLU A 552 -11.19 -27.69 -2.13
CA GLU A 552 -11.13 -26.52 -3.02
C GLU A 552 -10.43 -26.84 -4.34
N GLY A 553 -9.24 -27.46 -4.32
CA GLY A 553 -8.57 -27.85 -5.55
C GLY A 553 -9.32 -28.92 -6.34
N LYS A 554 -10.07 -29.81 -5.66
CA LYS A 554 -10.98 -30.75 -6.32
C LYS A 554 -12.15 -30.04 -7.02
N LYS A 555 -12.70 -28.96 -6.45
CA LYS A 555 -13.73 -28.13 -7.11
C LYS A 555 -13.16 -27.39 -8.31
N LEU A 556 -12.01 -26.74 -8.13
CA LEU A 556 -11.32 -26.00 -9.19
C LEU A 556 -10.98 -26.89 -10.38
N LYS A 557 -10.48 -28.10 -10.12
CA LYS A 557 -10.13 -29.09 -11.16
C LYS A 557 -11.34 -29.63 -11.94
N ARG A 558 -12.53 -29.68 -11.32
CA ARG A 558 -13.74 -30.24 -11.95
C ARG A 558 -14.52 -29.21 -12.78
N GLY A 559 -14.02 -27.98 -12.88
CA GLY A 559 -14.83 -26.85 -13.30
C GLY A 559 -15.83 -26.53 -12.19
N CYS A 560 -15.91 -25.27 -11.79
CA CYS A 560 -16.67 -24.87 -10.62
C CYS A 560 -18.18 -25.01 -10.85
N SER A 561 -18.71 -26.23 -10.66
CA SER A 561 -20.13 -26.52 -10.73
C SER A 561 -20.72 -26.38 -9.33
N PRO A 562 -21.83 -25.65 -9.17
CA PRO A 562 -22.58 -25.72 -7.93
C PRO A 562 -23.02 -27.18 -7.77
N LEU A 563 -22.44 -27.90 -6.81
CA LEU A 563 -23.06 -29.12 -6.30
C LEU A 563 -24.38 -28.67 -5.69
N PHE A 564 -25.47 -28.84 -6.43
CA PHE A 564 -26.79 -28.89 -5.83
C PHE A 564 -26.71 -29.98 -4.78
N TYR A 565 -26.61 -29.59 -3.50
CA TYR A 565 -26.92 -30.50 -2.42
C TYR A 565 -28.37 -30.89 -2.63
N LYS A 566 -28.59 -32.10 -3.19
CA LYS A 566 -29.86 -32.79 -3.10
C LYS A 566 -30.13 -32.99 -1.60
N ASN A 567 -31.03 -32.19 -1.06
CA ASN A 567 -31.88 -32.60 0.04
C ASN A 567 -33.30 -32.70 -0.51
#